data_AF-A0A265Q384-F1
#
_entry.id   AF-A0A265Q384-F1
#
_cell.length_a   1.000
_cell.length_b   1.000
_cell.length_c   1.000
_cell.angle_alpha   90.00
_cell.angle_beta   90.00
_cell.angle_gamma   90.00
#
_symmetry.space_group_name_H-M   'P 1'
#
loop_
_entity.id
_entity.type
_entity.pdbx_description
1 polymer ?
#
loop_
_entity_poly.entity_id
_entity_poly.type
_entity_poly.pdbx_seq_one_letter_code
_entity_poly.pdbx_strand_id
1 'polypeptide(L)'
;MQDLTYKQIQKIDKSATKKLLKYISKEIQDESILDKLEFFYPDFGEQKHTLAFNVWISIDFMGKDGKTFIEKFLEEKSGVLTEQEKDILIERNKSNISLFEVLDIDGEFIKVVDLLQNKSYKLWEPELAHTISIGDFALARVGNLLGYFTFVGDISYLPSSIKSMFLEEVFIDFNRLRLNFQTLTMKEYLKKYSINLYKIYTNCIFEAMEMDEDIVSVLYDELDEFEAYLGLKVSKSIVKRYIANLIDFFEYYLADEDLTLYDLDQVDFHYFFKDAIKEGFIVSQEDLNSYIATFKNYLGFLSNKDSDYKEVYKELLNISKTRFDFMNQLKLVKSPFVIDKELSNIVSDFLNEDAISLIMDYDKFMLYVLDKPLDLTEKNKYIKRKNLLEMNKILELSNHVDKDSPNQKDFPIIHMFYKLSLNLGLLSINGNKLSVSNKGTNYLRLRDEDKYALFFQHIWKSEFISELCDIENINILEKSKKDLMLSLSSLSENTNYEIGSILPKFSNNLKFFFASYIYLQYLGIIKCNLYPNYEIKLTSLGKTVLNFLESRNNRKHECSVINLESFKKSR
;
A
#
# COMPACT_ATOMS: atom_id res chain seq x y z
N MET A 1 -15.92 -34.64 14.20
CA MET A 1 -16.31 -33.43 14.96
C MET A 1 -17.81 -33.29 14.82
N GLN A 2 -18.55 -32.92 15.88
CA GLN A 2 -19.97 -32.57 15.71
C GLN A 2 -20.06 -31.31 14.85
N ASP A 3 -20.90 -31.33 13.81
CA ASP A 3 -21.19 -30.13 13.01
C ASP A 3 -21.97 -29.14 13.88
N LEU A 4 -21.24 -28.24 14.53
CA LEU A 4 -21.80 -27.14 15.32
C LEU A 4 -22.31 -26.05 14.39
N THR A 5 -23.51 -25.56 14.67
CA THR A 5 -24.08 -24.39 14.00
C THR A 5 -23.37 -23.11 14.44
N TYR A 6 -23.40 -22.06 13.62
CA TYR A 6 -22.80 -20.75 13.93
C TYR A 6 -23.24 -20.23 15.31
N LYS A 7 -24.55 -20.31 15.61
CA LYS A 7 -25.12 -19.90 16.92
C LYS A 7 -24.56 -20.71 18.10
N GLN A 8 -24.24 -21.98 17.90
CA GLN A 8 -23.62 -22.80 18.96
C GLN A 8 -22.18 -22.38 19.20
N ILE A 9 -21.40 -22.15 18.14
CA ILE A 9 -20.01 -21.66 18.24
C ILE A 9 -19.98 -20.31 18.98
N GLN A 10 -20.82 -19.36 18.57
CA GLN A 10 -20.96 -18.04 19.21
C GLN A 10 -21.34 -18.15 20.70
N LYS A 11 -22.20 -19.11 21.06
CA LYS A 11 -22.57 -19.34 22.47
C LYS A 11 -21.39 -19.86 23.30
N ILE A 12 -20.57 -20.74 22.75
CA ILE A 12 -19.37 -21.26 23.42
C ILE A 12 -18.34 -20.13 23.55
N ASP A 13 -18.13 -19.34 22.49
CA ASP A 13 -17.20 -18.19 22.52
C ASP A 13 -17.60 -17.16 23.58
N LYS A 14 -18.88 -16.80 23.65
CA LYS A 14 -19.42 -15.89 24.67
C LYS A 14 -19.26 -16.45 26.08
N SER A 15 -19.41 -17.76 26.27
CA SER A 15 -19.20 -18.43 27.56
C SER A 15 -17.73 -18.37 27.98
N ALA A 16 -16.81 -18.75 27.09
CA ALA A 16 -15.37 -18.70 27.32
C ALA A 16 -14.90 -17.28 27.65
N THR A 17 -15.31 -16.29 26.84
CA THR A 17 -14.98 -14.87 27.03
C THR A 17 -15.50 -14.34 28.37
N LYS A 18 -16.74 -14.68 28.77
CA LYS A 18 -17.28 -14.26 30.07
C LYS A 18 -16.51 -14.84 31.25
N LYS A 19 -16.09 -16.10 31.16
CA LYS A 19 -15.27 -16.75 32.20
C LYS A 19 -13.88 -16.10 32.29
N LEU A 20 -13.26 -15.81 31.14
CA LEU A 20 -11.97 -15.13 31.07
C LEU A 20 -12.04 -13.71 31.66
N LEU A 21 -13.02 -12.88 31.27
CA LEU A 21 -13.17 -11.54 31.84
C LEU A 21 -13.39 -11.56 33.35
N LYS A 22 -14.13 -12.57 33.86
CA LYS A 22 -14.29 -12.76 35.31
C LYS A 22 -12.96 -13.12 35.99
N TYR A 23 -12.12 -13.92 35.35
CA TYR A 23 -10.77 -14.22 35.85
C TYR A 23 -9.91 -12.95 35.85
N ILE A 24 -9.83 -12.23 34.73
CA ILE A 24 -9.09 -10.97 34.59
C ILE A 24 -9.51 -9.96 35.66
N SER A 25 -10.82 -9.79 35.89
CA SER A 25 -11.33 -8.84 36.89
C SER A 25 -10.87 -9.15 38.33
N LYS A 26 -10.57 -10.42 38.64
CA LYS A 26 -10.05 -10.81 39.94
C LYS A 26 -8.56 -10.57 40.05
N GLU A 27 -7.79 -10.94 39.02
CA GLU A 27 -6.34 -10.73 38.98
C GLU A 27 -6.00 -9.23 39.02
N ILE A 28 -6.78 -8.42 38.30
CA ILE A 28 -6.60 -6.97 38.26
C ILE A 28 -6.99 -6.28 39.59
N GLN A 29 -7.89 -6.85 40.39
CA GLN A 29 -8.17 -6.30 41.73
C GLN A 29 -6.98 -6.43 42.68
N ASP A 30 -6.08 -7.39 42.44
CA ASP A 30 -4.85 -7.58 43.22
C ASP A 30 -3.64 -6.80 42.65
N GLU A 31 -3.72 -6.30 41.41
CA GLU A 31 -2.64 -5.59 40.72
C GLU A 31 -3.04 -4.15 40.31
N SER A 32 -2.35 -3.12 40.83
CA SER A 32 -2.49 -1.68 40.46
C SER A 32 -2.03 -1.34 39.02
N ILE A 33 -2.21 -2.25 38.08
CA ILE A 33 -1.73 -2.17 36.70
C ILE A 33 -2.63 -1.31 35.83
N LEU A 34 -3.94 -1.24 36.11
CA LEU A 34 -4.88 -0.42 35.34
C LEU A 34 -4.53 1.08 35.39
N ASP A 35 -4.04 1.57 36.54
CA ASP A 35 -3.71 2.99 36.73
C ASP A 35 -2.50 3.46 35.88
N LYS A 36 -1.82 2.54 35.19
CA LYS A 36 -0.64 2.83 34.36
C LYS A 36 -0.85 2.53 32.88
N LEU A 37 -2.01 2.00 32.48
CA LEU A 37 -2.29 1.61 31.10
C LEU A 37 -3.13 2.69 30.41
N GLU A 38 -2.48 3.55 29.63
CA GLU A 38 -3.18 4.45 28.69
C GLU A 38 -3.62 3.63 27.48
N PHE A 39 -4.91 3.30 27.39
CA PHE A 39 -5.52 2.72 26.19
C PHE A 39 -6.22 3.83 25.41
N PHE A 40 -5.73 4.11 24.20
CA PHE A 40 -6.23 5.18 23.35
C PHE A 40 -7.10 4.56 22.25
N TYR A 41 -8.41 4.79 22.33
CA TYR A 41 -9.42 4.34 21.35
C TYR A 41 -10.45 5.46 21.17
N PRO A 42 -10.97 5.74 19.96
CA PRO A 42 -11.78 6.93 19.74
C PRO A 42 -13.08 6.83 20.55
N ASP A 43 -13.45 7.93 21.21
CA ASP A 43 -14.58 8.00 22.13
C ASP A 43 -15.92 8.13 21.37
N PHE A 44 -16.23 7.15 20.51
CA PHE A 44 -17.53 7.01 19.88
C PHE A 44 -18.61 6.49 20.87
N GLY A 45 -18.33 6.57 22.17
CA GLY A 45 -19.16 6.12 23.29
C GLY A 45 -18.45 5.11 24.21
N GLU A 46 -18.64 5.28 25.54
CA GLU A 46 -18.03 4.46 26.61
C GLU A 46 -18.11 2.94 26.37
N GLN A 47 -19.18 2.46 25.73
CA GLN A 47 -19.41 1.03 25.49
C GLN A 47 -18.45 0.43 24.45
N LYS A 48 -18.17 1.13 23.34
CA LYS A 48 -17.25 0.65 22.29
C LYS A 48 -15.81 0.68 22.79
N HIS A 49 -15.42 1.77 23.46
CA HIS A 49 -14.13 1.88 24.12
C HIS A 49 -13.91 0.72 25.12
N THR A 50 -14.89 0.44 25.98
CA THR A 50 -14.83 -0.66 26.94
C THR A 50 -14.72 -2.02 26.26
N LEU A 51 -15.39 -2.24 25.14
CA LEU A 51 -15.32 -3.49 24.38
C LEU A 51 -13.92 -3.69 23.76
N ALA A 52 -13.40 -2.68 23.06
CA ALA A 52 -12.07 -2.72 22.45
C ALA A 52 -10.97 -2.95 23.51
N PHE A 53 -11.06 -2.26 24.65
CA PHE A 53 -10.16 -2.45 25.78
C PHE A 53 -10.22 -3.87 26.32
N ASN A 54 -11.43 -4.41 26.57
CA ASN A 54 -11.60 -5.77 27.07
C ASN A 54 -11.05 -6.83 26.11
N VAL A 55 -11.19 -6.62 24.80
CA VAL A 55 -10.61 -7.50 23.78
C VAL A 55 -9.08 -7.43 23.82
N TRP A 56 -8.52 -6.21 23.83
CA TRP A 56 -7.06 -6.03 23.87
C TRP A 56 -6.44 -6.63 25.14
N ILE A 57 -6.97 -6.27 26.32
CA ILE A 57 -6.41 -6.74 27.59
C ILE A 57 -6.52 -8.26 27.73
N SER A 58 -7.58 -8.87 27.20
CA SER A 58 -7.76 -10.32 27.32
C SER A 58 -6.86 -11.12 26.37
N ILE A 59 -6.53 -10.58 25.20
CA ILE A 59 -5.86 -11.34 24.12
C ILE A 59 -4.39 -10.99 23.97
N ASP A 60 -3.99 -9.73 24.19
CA ASP A 60 -2.64 -9.26 23.82
C ASP A 60 -1.82 -8.71 24.98
N PHE A 61 -2.46 -8.31 26.08
CA PHE A 61 -1.71 -7.82 27.24
C PHE A 61 -0.80 -8.92 27.77
N MET A 62 0.52 -8.66 27.76
CA MET A 62 1.51 -9.54 28.35
C MET A 62 1.89 -9.05 29.74
N GLY A 63 1.71 -9.91 30.74
CA GLY A 63 2.19 -9.66 32.09
C GLY A 63 3.72 -9.64 32.17
N LYS A 64 4.26 -9.26 33.34
CA LYS A 64 5.71 -9.23 33.60
C LYS A 64 6.39 -10.60 33.47
N ASP A 65 5.61 -11.66 33.63
CA ASP A 65 5.99 -13.05 33.45
C ASP A 65 6.00 -13.50 31.98
N GLY A 66 5.68 -12.60 31.04
CA GLY A 66 5.68 -12.86 29.61
C GLY A 66 4.47 -13.66 29.11
N LYS A 67 3.43 -13.80 29.94
CA LYS A 67 2.21 -14.54 29.62
C LYS A 67 0.99 -13.62 29.46
N THR A 68 0.11 -13.99 28.54
CA THR A 68 -1.22 -13.41 28.37
C THR A 68 -2.19 -13.90 29.44
N PHE A 69 -3.28 -13.17 29.66
CA PHE A 69 -4.33 -13.65 30.58
C PHE A 69 -4.98 -14.95 30.12
N ILE A 70 -5.05 -15.21 28.81
CA ILE A 70 -5.52 -16.50 28.30
C ILE A 70 -4.61 -17.65 28.75
N GLU A 71 -3.29 -17.48 28.61
CA GLU A 71 -2.32 -18.50 29.01
C GLU A 71 -2.40 -18.78 30.51
N LYS A 72 -2.42 -17.72 31.33
CA LYS A 72 -2.58 -17.88 32.79
C LYS A 72 -3.89 -18.56 33.16
N PHE A 73 -4.99 -18.18 32.50
CA PHE A 73 -6.29 -18.77 32.78
C PHE A 73 -6.35 -20.27 32.41
N LEU A 74 -5.74 -20.64 31.28
CA LEU A 74 -5.63 -22.03 30.83
C LEU A 74 -4.75 -22.88 31.76
N GLU A 75 -3.69 -22.30 32.32
CA GLU A 75 -2.79 -22.98 33.26
C GLU A 75 -3.40 -23.13 34.67
N GLU A 76 -3.96 -22.06 35.22
CA GLU A 76 -4.36 -22.00 36.64
C GLU A 76 -5.79 -22.49 36.88
N LYS A 77 -6.67 -22.32 35.89
CA LYS A 77 -8.12 -22.54 36.02
C LYS A 77 -8.68 -23.40 34.88
N SER A 78 -7.85 -24.24 34.25
CA SER A 78 -8.29 -25.16 33.18
C SER A 78 -9.54 -25.97 33.51
N GLY A 79 -9.72 -26.37 34.78
CA GLY A 79 -10.84 -27.21 35.23
C GLY A 79 -12.23 -26.55 35.20
N VAL A 80 -12.33 -25.23 35.02
CA VAL A 80 -13.63 -24.54 34.87
C VAL A 80 -14.05 -24.34 33.40
N LEU A 81 -13.21 -24.79 32.47
CA LEU A 81 -13.43 -24.69 31.02
C LEU A 81 -13.75 -26.06 30.43
N THR A 82 -14.70 -26.10 29.49
CA THR A 82 -14.87 -27.26 28.63
C THR A 82 -13.75 -27.32 27.59
N GLU A 83 -13.51 -28.48 26.97
CA GLU A 83 -12.50 -28.61 25.91
C GLU A 83 -12.76 -27.65 24.74
N GLN A 84 -14.03 -27.46 24.35
CA GLN A 84 -14.40 -26.50 23.30
C GLN A 84 -14.11 -25.04 23.71
N GLU A 85 -14.31 -24.69 24.99
CA GLU A 85 -13.94 -23.35 25.48
C GLU A 85 -12.42 -23.16 25.51
N LYS A 86 -11.65 -24.20 25.85
CA LYS A 86 -10.17 -24.16 25.79
C LYS A 86 -9.69 -23.96 24.36
N ASP A 87 -10.22 -24.71 23.41
CA ASP A 87 -9.88 -24.59 21.99
C ASP A 87 -10.15 -23.18 21.47
N ILE A 88 -11.32 -22.61 21.80
CA ILE A 88 -11.64 -21.22 21.46
C ILE A 88 -10.61 -20.25 22.05
N LEU A 89 -10.28 -20.36 23.35
CA LEU A 89 -9.31 -19.47 23.97
C LEU A 89 -7.92 -19.58 23.34
N ILE A 90 -7.46 -20.79 23.02
CA ILE A 90 -6.19 -21.03 22.33
C ILE A 90 -6.17 -20.34 20.96
N GLU A 91 -7.23 -20.49 20.18
CA GLU A 91 -7.32 -19.89 18.84
C GLU A 91 -7.49 -18.36 18.90
N ARG A 92 -8.19 -17.84 19.91
CA ARG A 92 -8.22 -16.40 20.21
C ARG A 92 -6.83 -15.86 20.54
N ASN A 93 -6.04 -16.57 21.33
CA ASN A 93 -4.69 -16.15 21.69
C ASN A 93 -3.73 -16.10 20.48
N LYS A 94 -3.93 -16.99 19.50
CA LYS A 94 -3.18 -17.00 18.23
C LYS A 94 -3.57 -15.87 17.27
N SER A 95 -4.72 -15.23 17.48
CA SER A 95 -5.20 -14.16 16.60
C SER A 95 -4.41 -12.86 16.80
N ASN A 96 -4.26 -12.13 15.70
CA ASN A 96 -3.62 -10.82 15.65
C ASN A 96 -4.64 -9.80 15.13
N ILE A 97 -4.58 -8.58 15.64
CA ILE A 97 -5.31 -7.46 15.05
C ILE A 97 -4.62 -7.07 13.74
N SER A 98 -5.41 -6.82 12.69
CA SER A 98 -4.92 -6.33 11.40
C SER A 98 -6.02 -5.57 10.67
N LEU A 99 -5.64 -4.91 9.57
CA LEU A 99 -6.58 -4.29 8.64
C LEU A 99 -6.94 -5.26 7.53
N PHE A 100 -8.23 -5.56 7.39
CA PHE A 100 -8.77 -6.48 6.41
C PHE A 100 -9.56 -5.73 5.35
N GLU A 101 -9.32 -6.03 4.07
CA GLU A 101 -10.14 -5.57 2.94
C GLU A 101 -11.09 -6.67 2.50
N VAL A 102 -12.38 -6.34 2.35
CA VAL A 102 -13.40 -7.28 1.87
C VAL A 102 -13.33 -7.40 0.36
N LEU A 103 -13.01 -8.59 -0.14
CA LEU A 103 -12.83 -8.85 -1.57
C LEU A 103 -14.08 -9.40 -2.24
N ASP A 104 -14.84 -10.24 -1.54
CA ASP A 104 -15.98 -10.97 -2.11
C ASP A 104 -16.92 -11.46 -1.01
N ILE A 105 -18.20 -11.64 -1.33
CA ILE A 105 -19.22 -12.15 -0.41
C ILE A 105 -20.02 -13.23 -1.15
N ASP A 106 -19.95 -14.46 -0.65
CA ASP A 106 -20.61 -15.64 -1.20
C ASP A 106 -21.53 -16.26 -0.13
N GLY A 107 -22.80 -15.81 -0.14
CA GLY A 107 -23.81 -16.22 0.83
C GLY A 107 -23.44 -15.80 2.26
N GLU A 108 -23.19 -16.78 3.13
CA GLU A 108 -22.77 -16.57 4.53
C GLU A 108 -21.25 -16.40 4.68
N PHE A 109 -20.48 -16.47 3.59
CA PHE A 109 -19.04 -16.41 3.62
C PHE A 109 -18.50 -15.10 3.07
N ILE A 110 -17.55 -14.49 3.77
CA ILE A 110 -16.85 -13.28 3.36
C ILE A 110 -15.41 -13.65 3.04
N LYS A 111 -14.93 -13.29 1.84
CA LYS A 111 -13.49 -13.36 1.53
C LYS A 111 -12.85 -12.03 1.88
N VAL A 112 -11.83 -12.07 2.72
CA VAL A 112 -11.06 -10.88 3.10
C VAL A 112 -9.57 -11.11 2.83
N VAL A 113 -8.82 -10.03 2.65
CA VAL A 113 -7.35 -10.05 2.65
C VAL A 113 -6.81 -9.18 3.77
N ASP A 114 -5.88 -9.73 4.55
CA ASP A 114 -5.09 -9.00 5.53
C ASP A 114 -4.08 -8.11 4.78
N LEU A 115 -4.24 -6.79 4.86
CA LEU A 115 -3.41 -5.82 4.15
C LEU A 115 -2.00 -5.69 4.74
N LEU A 116 -1.78 -6.08 6.00
CA LEU A 116 -0.48 -5.98 6.66
C LEU A 116 0.33 -7.27 6.54
N GLN A 117 -0.34 -8.41 6.33
CA GLN A 117 0.32 -9.72 6.18
C GLN A 117 0.19 -10.34 4.78
N ASN A 118 -0.60 -9.71 3.89
CA ASN A 118 -0.95 -10.22 2.56
C ASN A 118 -1.50 -11.66 2.58
N LYS A 119 -2.44 -11.93 3.49
CA LYS A 119 -3.08 -13.25 3.66
C LYS A 119 -4.57 -13.19 3.43
N SER A 120 -5.08 -14.09 2.60
CA SER A 120 -6.51 -14.18 2.33
C SER A 120 -7.20 -15.20 3.25
N TYR A 121 -8.39 -14.86 3.71
CA TYR A 121 -9.22 -15.70 4.56
C TYR A 121 -10.63 -15.81 3.98
N LYS A 122 -11.24 -16.99 4.14
CA LYS A 122 -12.68 -17.19 3.92
C LYS A 122 -13.36 -17.29 5.28
N LEU A 123 -14.04 -16.23 5.67
CA LEU A 123 -14.70 -16.11 6.97
C LEU A 123 -16.14 -16.61 6.87
N TRP A 124 -16.61 -17.35 7.86
CA TRP A 124 -18.01 -17.71 8.01
C TRP A 124 -18.69 -16.70 8.93
N GLU A 125 -19.43 -15.77 8.34
CA GLU A 125 -20.10 -14.67 9.06
C GLU A 125 -21.54 -14.47 8.57
N PRO A 126 -22.47 -15.39 8.92
CA PRO A 126 -23.85 -15.32 8.46
C PRO A 126 -24.56 -14.01 8.78
N GLU A 127 -24.24 -13.39 9.93
CA GLU A 127 -24.89 -12.16 10.37
C GLU A 127 -24.24 -10.91 9.71
N LEU A 128 -22.91 -10.91 9.56
CA LEU A 128 -22.16 -9.77 9.02
C LEU A 128 -22.23 -9.70 7.49
N ALA A 129 -22.29 -10.84 6.80
CA ALA A 129 -22.27 -10.93 5.33
C ALA A 129 -23.40 -10.14 4.65
N HIS A 130 -24.49 -9.85 5.37
CA HIS A 130 -25.60 -9.04 4.88
C HIS A 130 -25.42 -7.52 5.07
N THR A 131 -24.42 -7.12 5.86
CA THR A 131 -24.21 -5.72 6.27
C THR A 131 -22.92 -5.13 5.72
N ILE A 132 -21.88 -5.95 5.58
CA ILE A 132 -20.58 -5.54 5.06
C ILE A 132 -20.59 -5.50 3.53
N SER A 133 -19.82 -4.58 2.94
CA SER A 133 -19.72 -4.39 1.49
C SER A 133 -18.33 -4.79 0.99
N ILE A 134 -18.26 -5.22 -0.28
CA ILE A 134 -16.98 -5.39 -0.97
C ILE A 134 -16.28 -4.03 -1.04
N GLY A 135 -14.99 -4.00 -0.70
CA GLY A 135 -14.19 -2.79 -0.58
C GLY A 135 -14.18 -2.17 0.82
N ASP A 136 -14.99 -2.66 1.76
CA ASP A 136 -14.94 -2.19 3.15
C ASP A 136 -13.62 -2.61 3.81
N PHE A 137 -13.09 -1.71 4.66
CA PHE A 137 -11.91 -1.98 5.48
C PHE A 137 -12.33 -2.19 6.94
N ALA A 138 -11.86 -3.29 7.51
CA ALA A 138 -12.17 -3.68 8.88
C ALA A 138 -10.88 -3.88 9.66
N LEU A 139 -10.64 -3.03 10.65
CA LEU A 139 -9.67 -3.30 11.69
C LEU A 139 -10.29 -4.34 12.64
N ALA A 140 -9.80 -5.56 12.54
CA ALA A 140 -10.40 -6.71 13.23
C ALA A 140 -9.35 -7.78 13.53
N ARG A 141 -9.79 -8.92 14.07
CA ARG A 141 -8.96 -10.13 14.25
C ARG A 141 -9.61 -11.29 13.55
N VAL A 142 -8.81 -12.16 12.94
CA VAL A 142 -9.30 -13.43 12.39
C VAL A 142 -8.76 -14.59 13.20
N GLY A 143 -9.64 -15.51 13.59
CA GLY A 143 -9.29 -16.74 14.31
C GLY A 143 -10.08 -17.94 13.80
N ASN A 144 -9.54 -19.14 13.99
CA ASN A 144 -10.20 -20.39 13.61
C ASN A 144 -10.97 -20.95 14.81
N LEU A 145 -12.26 -20.66 14.92
CA LEU A 145 -13.08 -21.14 16.03
C LEU A 145 -13.76 -22.46 15.65
N LEU A 146 -13.30 -23.55 16.26
CA LEU A 146 -13.87 -24.90 16.12
C LEU A 146 -13.99 -25.37 14.65
N GLY A 147 -13.03 -24.98 13.81
CA GLY A 147 -12.93 -25.40 12.41
C GLY A 147 -13.37 -24.35 11.38
N TYR A 148 -13.85 -23.19 11.83
CA TYR A 148 -14.30 -22.09 10.96
C TYR A 148 -13.51 -20.81 11.24
N PHE A 149 -13.00 -20.18 10.19
CA PHE A 149 -12.45 -18.83 10.32
C PHE A 149 -13.58 -17.82 10.49
N THR A 150 -13.44 -16.93 11.45
CA THR A 150 -14.40 -15.89 11.81
C THR A 150 -13.65 -14.70 12.41
N PHE A 151 -14.29 -13.54 12.43
CA PHE A 151 -13.83 -12.40 13.19
C PHE A 151 -13.90 -12.69 14.69
N VAL A 152 -12.87 -12.25 15.41
CA VAL A 152 -12.73 -12.48 16.85
C VAL A 152 -12.75 -11.15 17.59
N GLY A 153 -13.72 -10.97 18.47
CA GLY A 153 -13.83 -9.77 19.29
C GLY A 153 -14.55 -8.63 18.55
N ASP A 154 -13.96 -7.44 18.59
CA ASP A 154 -14.56 -6.25 18.00
C ASP A 154 -14.13 -6.04 16.55
N ILE A 155 -14.99 -5.37 15.78
CA ILE A 155 -14.74 -4.97 14.39
C ILE A 155 -14.88 -3.45 14.32
N SER A 156 -13.78 -2.78 13.99
CA SER A 156 -13.78 -1.33 13.77
C SER A 156 -13.65 -1.04 12.27
N TYR A 157 -14.61 -0.32 11.71
CA TYR A 157 -14.59 0.01 10.28
C TYR A 157 -13.68 1.21 10.01
N LEU A 158 -12.79 1.06 9.02
CA LEU A 158 -11.92 2.14 8.56
C LEU A 158 -12.48 2.72 7.25
N PRO A 159 -12.74 4.03 7.17
CA PRO A 159 -13.06 4.68 5.91
C PRO A 159 -11.96 4.48 4.85
N SER A 160 -12.36 4.33 3.59
CA SER A 160 -11.43 4.12 2.47
C SER A 160 -10.49 5.30 2.25
N SER A 161 -10.94 6.54 2.52
CA SER A 161 -10.14 7.77 2.42
C SER A 161 -8.92 7.72 3.35
N ILE A 162 -9.11 7.25 4.60
CA ILE A 162 -8.04 7.19 5.60
C ILE A 162 -7.23 5.89 5.56
N LYS A 163 -7.54 4.94 4.67
CA LYS A 163 -6.76 3.70 4.50
C LYS A 163 -5.29 3.97 4.29
N SER A 164 -4.97 4.89 3.36
CA SER A 164 -3.58 5.16 2.99
C SER A 164 -2.81 5.71 4.19
N MET A 165 -3.41 6.65 4.90
CA MET A 165 -2.87 7.27 6.11
C MET A 165 -2.66 6.25 7.23
N PHE A 166 -3.66 5.41 7.50
CA PHE A 166 -3.54 4.35 8.50
C PHE A 166 -2.40 3.38 8.18
N LEU A 167 -2.32 2.92 6.93
CA LEU A 167 -1.24 2.03 6.50
C LEU A 167 0.12 2.70 6.64
N GLU A 168 0.23 3.96 6.22
CA GLU A 168 1.45 4.76 6.36
C GLU A 168 1.90 4.87 7.81
N GLU A 169 1.01 5.29 8.72
CA GLU A 169 1.33 5.43 10.15
C GLU A 169 1.69 4.08 10.81
N VAL A 170 1.00 2.99 10.44
CA VAL A 170 1.36 1.64 10.88
C VAL A 170 2.77 1.26 10.41
N PHE A 171 3.11 1.52 9.15
CA PHE A 171 4.45 1.22 8.65
C PHE A 171 5.51 2.14 9.27
N ILE A 172 5.20 3.40 9.54
CA ILE A 172 6.10 4.32 10.25
C ILE A 172 6.39 3.79 11.66
N ASP A 173 5.37 3.45 12.43
CA ASP A 173 5.53 2.92 13.80
C ASP A 173 6.30 1.59 13.82
N PHE A 174 5.91 0.65 12.95
CA PHE A 174 6.61 -0.62 12.78
C PHE A 174 8.10 -0.43 12.46
N ASN A 175 8.42 0.44 11.51
CA ASN A 175 9.80 0.70 11.10
C ASN A 175 10.59 1.44 12.19
N ARG A 176 9.97 2.35 12.95
CA ARG A 176 10.59 3.00 14.12
C ARG A 176 10.97 1.97 15.19
N LEU A 177 10.10 1.00 15.48
CA LEU A 177 10.41 -0.07 16.43
C LEU A 177 11.52 -1.00 15.94
N ARG A 178 11.59 -1.27 14.63
CA ARG A 178 12.68 -2.07 14.04
C ARG A 178 14.07 -1.45 14.18
N LEU A 179 14.18 -0.13 14.40
CA LEU A 179 15.45 0.50 14.75
C LEU A 179 16.05 -0.08 16.04
N ASN A 180 15.19 -0.45 16.99
CA ASN A 180 15.58 -1.01 18.28
C ASN A 180 15.48 -2.55 18.32
N PHE A 181 14.62 -3.14 17.47
CA PHE A 181 14.36 -4.57 17.40
C PHE A 181 14.48 -5.07 15.95
N GLN A 182 15.71 -5.25 15.46
CA GLN A 182 16.00 -5.50 14.04
C GLN A 182 15.32 -6.75 13.46
N THR A 183 15.03 -7.76 14.29
CA THR A 183 14.37 -9.02 13.88
C THR A 183 12.85 -9.00 14.02
N LEU A 184 12.24 -7.86 14.40
CA LEU A 184 10.81 -7.75 14.61
C LEU A 184 10.06 -7.96 13.29
N THR A 185 9.27 -9.02 13.22
CA THR A 185 8.40 -9.29 12.06
C THR A 185 7.05 -8.57 12.18
N MET A 186 6.37 -8.33 11.05
CA MET A 186 5.03 -7.72 11.07
C MET A 186 4.06 -8.56 11.94
N LYS A 187 4.11 -9.89 11.82
CA LYS A 187 3.28 -10.79 12.66
C LYS A 187 3.52 -10.60 14.16
N GLU A 188 4.77 -10.44 14.59
CA GLU A 188 5.11 -10.18 15.99
C GLU A 188 4.73 -8.76 16.41
N TYR A 189 4.85 -7.79 15.51
CA TYR A 189 4.44 -6.42 15.75
C TYR A 189 2.93 -6.33 16.02
N LEU A 190 2.11 -6.92 15.14
CA LEU A 190 0.65 -6.96 15.29
C LEU A 190 0.18 -7.66 16.59
N LYS A 191 1.03 -8.49 17.20
CA LYS A 191 0.74 -9.17 18.47
C LYS A 191 1.25 -8.40 19.68
N LYS A 192 2.54 -8.04 19.71
CA LYS A 192 3.22 -7.43 20.86
C LYS A 192 2.96 -5.94 21.02
N TYR A 193 2.68 -5.25 19.91
CA TYR A 193 2.47 -3.81 19.84
C TYR A 193 1.07 -3.47 19.33
N SER A 194 0.09 -4.35 19.55
CA SER A 194 -1.29 -4.15 19.10
C SER A 194 -1.95 -2.87 19.65
N ILE A 195 -1.51 -2.39 20.82
CA ILE A 195 -1.95 -1.11 21.37
C ILE A 195 -1.57 0.08 20.48
N ASN A 196 -0.43 0.00 19.78
CA ASN A 196 -0.02 1.03 18.83
C ASN A 196 -0.98 1.07 17.64
N LEU A 197 -1.46 -0.08 17.17
CA LEU A 197 -2.45 -0.11 16.08
C LEU A 197 -3.76 0.55 16.47
N TYR A 198 -4.25 0.31 17.68
CA TYR A 198 -5.44 1.02 18.17
C TYR A 198 -5.20 2.52 18.26
N LYS A 199 -4.03 2.95 18.76
CA LYS A 199 -3.66 4.37 18.81
C LYS A 199 -3.59 5.00 17.42
N ILE A 200 -2.94 4.33 16.47
CA ILE A 200 -2.81 4.81 15.08
C ILE A 200 -4.17 4.89 14.41
N TYR A 201 -5.01 3.86 14.56
CA TYR A 201 -6.40 3.88 14.08
C TYR A 201 -7.14 5.11 14.62
N THR A 202 -7.01 5.33 15.93
CA THR A 202 -7.66 6.43 16.63
C THR A 202 -7.18 7.79 16.13
N ASN A 203 -5.87 7.95 15.97
CA ASN A 203 -5.29 9.18 15.46
C ASN A 203 -5.68 9.42 14.00
N CYS A 204 -5.69 8.41 13.14
CA CYS A 204 -6.12 8.58 11.74
C CYS A 204 -7.60 8.99 11.65
N ILE A 205 -8.43 8.43 12.53
CA ILE A 205 -9.83 8.83 12.65
C ILE A 205 -9.92 10.27 13.17
N PHE A 206 -9.17 10.64 14.21
CA PHE A 206 -9.20 12.00 14.75
C PHE A 206 -8.57 13.02 13.83
N GLU A 207 -7.49 12.74 13.13
CA GLU A 207 -6.90 13.65 12.14
C GLU A 207 -7.86 13.86 10.97
N ALA A 208 -8.61 12.83 10.58
CA ALA A 208 -9.74 13.00 9.64
C ALA A 208 -10.94 13.75 10.25
N MET A 209 -11.01 13.93 11.57
CA MET A 209 -12.03 14.72 12.27
C MET A 209 -11.54 16.14 12.65
N GLU A 210 -10.24 16.33 12.90
CA GLU A 210 -9.57 17.58 13.35
C GLU A 210 -9.23 18.50 12.18
N MET A 211 -9.20 17.98 10.95
CA MET A 211 -9.04 18.81 9.75
C MET A 211 -10.28 19.70 9.47
N ASP A 212 -11.36 19.60 10.26
CA ASP A 212 -12.68 19.78 9.65
C ASP A 212 -13.88 20.06 10.59
N GLU A 213 -13.71 20.83 11.67
CA GLU A 213 -14.83 21.05 12.62
C GLU A 213 -16.00 21.91 12.06
N ASP A 214 -15.82 22.73 11.03
CA ASP A 214 -16.91 23.53 10.44
C ASP A 214 -17.32 23.11 9.02
N ILE A 215 -16.37 22.77 8.14
CA ILE A 215 -16.68 22.50 6.73
C ILE A 215 -17.16 21.06 6.49
N VAL A 216 -16.53 20.04 7.07
CA VAL A 216 -17.01 18.65 6.91
C VAL A 216 -18.29 18.35 7.69
N SER A 217 -18.56 19.05 8.80
CA SER A 217 -19.91 18.98 9.40
C SER A 217 -20.96 19.45 8.40
N VAL A 218 -20.69 20.55 7.67
CA VAL A 218 -21.58 21.06 6.62
C VAL A 218 -21.64 20.09 5.44
N LEU A 219 -20.53 19.48 5.05
CA LEU A 219 -20.48 18.45 4.00
C LEU A 219 -21.36 17.25 4.34
N TYR A 220 -21.27 16.71 5.56
CA TYR A 220 -22.09 15.57 5.97
C TYR A 220 -23.58 15.92 6.01
N ASP A 221 -23.93 17.12 6.49
CA ASP A 221 -25.31 17.61 6.44
C ASP A 221 -25.81 17.74 4.98
N GLU A 222 -24.98 18.27 4.07
CA GLU A 222 -25.27 18.38 2.62
C GLU A 222 -25.45 17.01 1.94
N LEU A 223 -24.61 16.04 2.29
CA LEU A 223 -24.64 14.67 1.76
C LEU A 223 -25.82 13.88 2.29
N ASP A 224 -26.12 13.96 3.59
CA ASP A 224 -27.29 13.31 4.22
C ASP A 224 -28.60 13.81 3.60
N GLU A 225 -28.70 15.11 3.34
CA GLU A 225 -29.89 15.67 2.72
C GLU A 225 -30.08 15.18 1.28
N PHE A 226 -28.98 15.05 0.53
CA PHE A 226 -29.03 14.51 -0.83
C PHE A 226 -29.28 13.00 -0.86
N GLU A 227 -28.70 12.24 0.06
CA GLU A 227 -28.98 10.81 0.24
C GLU A 227 -30.47 10.59 0.53
N ALA A 228 -31.06 11.38 1.43
CA ALA A 228 -32.49 11.34 1.73
C ALA A 228 -33.34 11.65 0.48
N TYR A 229 -32.94 12.63 -0.33
CA TYR A 229 -33.60 12.96 -1.60
C TYR A 229 -33.54 11.80 -2.62
N LEU A 230 -32.43 11.06 -2.67
CA LEU A 230 -32.23 9.96 -3.61
C LEU A 230 -32.85 8.64 -3.16
N GLY A 231 -33.06 8.43 -1.85
CA GLY A 231 -33.51 7.18 -1.24
C GLY A 231 -34.83 6.60 -1.77
N LEU A 232 -35.62 7.41 -2.50
CA LEU A 232 -36.87 7.00 -3.15
C LEU A 232 -36.80 6.94 -4.69
N LYS A 233 -35.68 7.36 -5.30
CA LYS A 233 -35.56 7.59 -6.75
C LYS A 233 -34.60 6.64 -7.45
N VAL A 234 -33.58 6.15 -6.74
CA VAL A 234 -32.52 5.30 -7.31
C VAL A 234 -32.13 4.19 -6.33
N SER A 235 -31.45 3.15 -6.81
CA SER A 235 -31.00 2.05 -5.96
C SER A 235 -29.94 2.53 -4.95
N LYS A 236 -29.89 1.89 -3.78
CA LYS A 236 -28.89 2.17 -2.73
C LYS A 236 -27.44 2.14 -3.25
N SER A 237 -27.14 1.27 -4.22
CA SER A 237 -25.83 1.21 -4.89
C SER A 237 -25.49 2.47 -5.70
N ILE A 238 -26.49 3.08 -6.35
CA ILE A 238 -26.32 4.33 -7.10
C ILE A 238 -26.19 5.51 -6.13
N VAL A 239 -26.96 5.52 -5.03
CA VAL A 239 -26.82 6.52 -3.96
C VAL A 239 -25.40 6.52 -3.40
N LYS A 240 -24.90 5.37 -2.95
CA LYS A 240 -23.53 5.24 -2.43
C LYS A 240 -22.48 5.77 -3.40
N ARG A 241 -22.61 5.44 -4.69
CA ARG A 241 -21.69 5.92 -5.73
C ARG A 241 -21.77 7.44 -5.93
N TYR A 242 -22.96 8.02 -5.85
CA TYR A 242 -23.12 9.48 -5.97
C TYR A 242 -22.53 10.21 -4.77
N ILE A 243 -22.76 9.70 -3.55
CA ILE A 243 -22.15 10.24 -2.32
C ILE A 243 -20.62 10.13 -2.37
N ALA A 244 -20.08 8.96 -2.73
CA ALA A 244 -18.63 8.77 -2.87
C ALA A 244 -18.00 9.77 -3.87
N ASN A 245 -18.59 9.92 -5.07
CA ASN A 245 -18.10 10.89 -6.05
C ASN A 245 -18.17 12.34 -5.54
N LEU A 246 -19.14 12.71 -4.70
CA LEU A 246 -19.23 14.07 -4.14
C LEU A 246 -18.16 14.29 -3.05
N ILE A 247 -17.89 13.28 -2.23
CA ILE A 247 -16.79 13.29 -1.26
C ILE A 247 -15.45 13.42 -1.97
N ASP A 248 -15.18 12.55 -2.95
CA ASP A 248 -13.94 12.56 -3.73
C ASP A 248 -13.73 13.92 -4.42
N PHE A 249 -14.81 14.53 -4.93
CA PHE A 249 -14.77 15.85 -5.54
C PHE A 249 -14.52 16.97 -4.53
N PHE A 250 -15.19 16.92 -3.37
CA PHE A 250 -14.99 17.87 -2.29
C PHE A 250 -13.52 17.87 -1.84
N GLU A 251 -12.96 16.69 -1.54
CA GLU A 251 -11.56 16.52 -1.14
C GLU A 251 -10.58 16.99 -2.22
N TYR A 252 -10.88 16.72 -3.49
CA TYR A 252 -9.98 17.02 -4.60
C TYR A 252 -10.01 18.49 -5.06
N TYR A 253 -11.15 19.16 -4.96
CA TYR A 253 -11.36 20.44 -5.64
C TYR A 253 -11.91 21.56 -4.75
N LEU A 254 -12.70 21.24 -3.73
CA LEU A 254 -13.39 22.25 -2.91
C LEU A 254 -12.67 22.56 -1.59
N ALA A 255 -12.09 21.53 -0.96
CA ALA A 255 -11.46 21.63 0.35
C ALA A 255 -10.28 22.62 0.36
N ASP A 256 -9.45 22.62 -0.68
CA ASP A 256 -8.30 23.53 -0.81
C ASP A 256 -8.71 25.01 -1.01
N GLU A 257 -9.97 25.28 -1.37
CA GLU A 257 -10.52 26.61 -1.65
C GLU A 257 -11.56 27.06 -0.60
N ASP A 258 -11.69 26.33 0.53
CA ASP A 258 -12.68 26.57 1.60
C ASP A 258 -14.15 26.62 1.10
N LEU A 259 -14.49 25.81 0.08
CA LEU A 259 -15.83 25.74 -0.52
C LEU A 259 -16.61 24.48 -0.07
N THR A 260 -17.95 24.54 -0.07
CA THR A 260 -18.82 23.36 0.20
C THR A 260 -19.58 22.90 -1.04
N LEU A 261 -20.36 21.82 -0.94
CA LEU A 261 -21.18 21.36 -2.08
C LEU A 261 -22.32 22.33 -2.40
N TYR A 262 -22.73 23.20 -1.46
CA TYR A 262 -23.64 24.30 -1.76
C TYR A 262 -22.98 25.43 -2.58
N ASP A 263 -21.66 25.51 -2.67
CA ASP A 263 -20.96 26.52 -3.49
C ASP A 263 -20.74 26.08 -4.95
N LEU A 264 -21.42 25.02 -5.40
CA LEU A 264 -21.27 24.51 -6.76
C LEU A 264 -21.70 25.50 -7.86
N ASP A 265 -22.46 26.54 -7.53
CA ASP A 265 -22.77 27.63 -8.46
C ASP A 265 -21.52 28.48 -8.81
N GLN A 266 -20.47 28.38 -8.00
CA GLN A 266 -19.17 29.05 -8.20
C GLN A 266 -18.17 28.20 -9.00
N VAL A 267 -18.49 26.94 -9.29
CA VAL A 267 -17.59 25.98 -9.95
C VAL A 267 -17.72 26.03 -11.48
N ASP A 268 -16.59 26.25 -12.18
CA ASP A 268 -16.49 26.03 -13.63
C ASP A 268 -16.30 24.53 -13.92
N PHE A 269 -17.41 23.83 -14.17
CA PHE A 269 -17.39 22.39 -14.45
C PHE A 269 -16.62 22.04 -15.72
N HIS A 270 -16.57 22.94 -16.72
CA HIS A 270 -15.82 22.68 -17.94
C HIS A 270 -14.31 22.68 -17.69
N TYR A 271 -13.83 23.63 -16.88
CA TYR A 271 -12.45 23.67 -16.41
C TYR A 271 -12.14 22.47 -15.52
N PHE A 272 -12.97 22.20 -14.51
CA PHE A 272 -12.82 21.06 -13.60
C PHE A 272 -12.62 19.75 -14.37
N PHE A 273 -13.53 19.40 -15.29
CA PHE A 273 -13.40 18.12 -16.01
C PHE A 273 -12.14 18.03 -16.88
N LYS A 274 -11.67 19.14 -17.45
CA LYS A 274 -10.40 19.16 -18.20
C LYS A 274 -9.21 18.93 -17.29
N ASP A 275 -9.17 19.63 -16.16
CA ASP A 275 -8.05 19.56 -15.21
C ASP A 275 -8.02 18.21 -14.49
N ALA A 276 -9.18 17.74 -14.01
CA ALA A 276 -9.36 16.41 -13.42
C ALA A 276 -8.89 15.27 -14.33
N ILE A 277 -9.16 15.36 -15.64
CA ILE A 277 -8.66 14.37 -16.61
C ILE A 277 -7.14 14.52 -16.79
N LYS A 278 -6.64 15.74 -16.93
CA LYS A 278 -5.21 16.03 -17.14
C LYS A 278 -4.35 15.58 -15.96
N GLU A 279 -4.80 15.81 -14.73
CA GLU A 279 -4.09 15.44 -13.50
C GLU A 279 -4.30 13.98 -13.09
N GLY A 280 -5.16 13.24 -13.82
CA GLY A 280 -5.39 11.82 -13.60
C GLY A 280 -6.32 11.50 -12.41
N PHE A 281 -7.15 12.46 -12.00
CA PHE A 281 -8.28 12.24 -11.06
C PHE A 281 -9.40 11.45 -11.75
N ILE A 282 -9.72 11.79 -13.00
CA ILE A 282 -10.63 11.00 -13.85
C ILE A 282 -9.79 10.24 -14.87
N VAL A 283 -9.71 8.91 -14.73
CA VAL A 283 -8.80 8.06 -15.51
C VAL A 283 -9.51 7.21 -16.56
N SER A 284 -10.84 7.04 -16.44
CA SER A 284 -11.60 6.21 -17.37
C SER A 284 -12.90 6.88 -17.85
N GLN A 285 -13.48 6.32 -18.92
CA GLN A 285 -14.80 6.75 -19.40
C GLN A 285 -15.92 6.41 -18.41
N GLU A 286 -15.75 5.34 -17.64
CA GLU A 286 -16.71 4.95 -16.60
C GLU A 286 -16.73 5.99 -15.49
N ASP A 287 -15.56 6.42 -15.02
CA ASP A 287 -15.40 7.47 -14.01
C ASP A 287 -16.01 8.79 -14.49
N LEU A 288 -15.66 9.23 -15.70
CA LEU A 288 -16.20 10.46 -16.27
C LEU A 288 -17.74 10.45 -16.32
N ASN A 289 -18.33 9.34 -16.78
CA ASN A 289 -19.78 9.20 -16.82
C ASN A 289 -20.39 9.15 -15.42
N SER A 290 -19.69 8.54 -14.46
CA SER A 290 -20.07 8.48 -13.04
C SER A 290 -20.15 9.89 -12.45
N TYR A 291 -19.10 10.69 -12.58
CA TYR A 291 -19.05 12.08 -12.09
C TYR A 291 -20.08 12.98 -12.77
N ILE A 292 -20.20 12.95 -14.11
CA ILE A 292 -21.23 13.72 -14.84
C ILE A 292 -22.64 13.35 -14.34
N ALA A 293 -22.90 12.07 -14.10
CA ALA A 293 -24.19 11.62 -13.59
C ALA A 293 -24.44 12.09 -12.15
N THR A 294 -23.43 12.02 -11.28
CA THR A 294 -23.50 12.54 -9.91
C THR A 294 -23.87 14.01 -9.88
N PHE A 295 -23.06 14.87 -10.52
CA PHE A 295 -23.29 16.32 -10.49
C PHE A 295 -24.63 16.69 -11.13
N LYS A 296 -25.09 15.95 -12.14
CA LYS A 296 -26.39 16.21 -12.79
C LYS A 296 -27.54 15.93 -11.83
N ASN A 297 -27.43 14.90 -11.01
CA ASN A 297 -28.48 14.62 -10.01
C ASN A 297 -28.39 15.60 -8.84
N TYR A 298 -27.19 15.96 -8.41
CA TYR A 298 -26.98 16.87 -7.29
C TYR A 298 -27.38 18.32 -7.63
N LEU A 299 -26.88 18.90 -8.72
CA LEU A 299 -27.35 20.21 -9.19
C LEU A 299 -28.83 20.20 -9.59
N GLY A 300 -29.35 19.06 -10.07
CA GLY A 300 -30.79 18.89 -10.27
C GLY A 300 -31.59 18.94 -8.98
N PHE A 301 -31.02 18.45 -7.87
CA PHE A 301 -31.58 18.58 -6.53
C PHE A 301 -31.50 20.03 -6.02
N LEU A 302 -30.32 20.66 -6.10
CA LEU A 302 -30.11 22.04 -5.66
C LEU A 302 -30.96 23.05 -6.45
N SER A 303 -31.05 22.91 -7.78
CA SER A 303 -31.86 23.80 -8.63
C SER A 303 -33.37 23.72 -8.41
N ASN A 304 -33.85 22.66 -7.75
CA ASN A 304 -35.24 22.54 -7.30
C ASN A 304 -35.47 23.23 -5.95
N LYS A 305 -34.42 23.43 -5.15
CA LYS A 305 -34.48 24.17 -3.88
C LYS A 305 -34.28 25.67 -4.08
N ASP A 306 -33.28 26.03 -4.90
CA ASP A 306 -32.87 27.41 -5.15
C ASP A 306 -32.72 27.66 -6.66
N SER A 307 -33.18 28.83 -7.12
CA SER A 307 -33.06 29.23 -8.52
C SER A 307 -31.63 29.49 -8.96
N ASP A 308 -30.71 29.78 -8.05
CA ASP A 308 -29.36 30.23 -8.38
C ASP A 308 -28.54 29.11 -9.06
N TYR A 309 -28.81 27.85 -8.73
CA TYR A 309 -28.18 26.69 -9.38
C TYR A 309 -28.73 26.36 -10.78
N LYS A 310 -29.77 27.05 -11.29
CA LYS A 310 -30.40 26.68 -12.58
C LYS A 310 -29.47 26.89 -13.77
N GLU A 311 -28.63 27.93 -13.74
CA GLU A 311 -27.70 28.20 -14.84
C GLU A 311 -26.57 27.17 -14.87
N VAL A 312 -25.95 26.89 -13.73
CA VAL A 312 -24.90 25.85 -13.62
C VAL A 312 -25.45 24.46 -13.92
N TYR A 313 -26.70 24.17 -13.53
CA TYR A 313 -27.36 22.93 -13.95
C TYR A 313 -27.52 22.81 -15.48
N LYS A 314 -27.91 23.89 -16.17
CA LYS A 314 -27.99 23.89 -17.64
C LYS A 314 -26.62 23.72 -18.30
N GLU A 315 -25.59 24.34 -17.74
CA GLU A 315 -24.21 24.16 -18.19
C GLU A 315 -23.80 22.69 -18.12
N LEU A 316 -24.03 22.04 -16.98
CA LEU A 316 -23.71 20.63 -16.82
C LEU A 316 -24.53 19.73 -17.76
N LEU A 317 -25.79 20.07 -18.04
CA LEU A 317 -26.58 19.37 -19.06
C LEU A 317 -25.96 19.51 -20.47
N ASN A 318 -25.34 20.66 -20.78
CA ASN A 318 -24.61 20.84 -22.03
C ASN A 318 -23.30 20.02 -22.03
N ILE A 319 -22.52 20.03 -20.94
CA ILE A 319 -21.33 19.18 -20.77
C ILE A 319 -21.69 17.69 -20.94
N SER A 320 -22.82 17.26 -20.39
CA SER A 320 -23.30 15.88 -20.55
C SER A 320 -23.58 15.50 -22.00
N LYS A 321 -24.00 16.46 -22.84
CA LYS A 321 -24.21 16.28 -24.30
C LYS A 321 -22.90 16.29 -25.07
N THR A 322 -21.93 17.11 -24.65
CA THR A 322 -20.60 17.24 -25.28
C THR A 322 -19.51 16.37 -24.64
N ARG A 323 -19.89 15.42 -23.76
CA ARG A 323 -18.97 14.55 -23.00
C ARG A 323 -17.94 13.80 -23.85
N PHE A 324 -18.22 13.59 -25.14
CA PHE A 324 -17.29 12.96 -26.07
C PHE A 324 -15.98 13.74 -26.25
N ASP A 325 -16.00 15.07 -26.05
CA ASP A 325 -14.80 15.92 -26.11
C ASP A 325 -13.83 15.58 -24.99
N PHE A 326 -14.36 15.32 -23.78
CA PHE A 326 -13.60 14.86 -22.62
C PHE A 326 -13.17 13.39 -22.75
N MET A 327 -14.01 12.52 -23.32
CA MET A 327 -13.64 11.12 -23.61
C MET A 327 -12.47 11.01 -24.59
N ASN A 328 -12.33 11.96 -25.52
CA ASN A 328 -11.17 12.01 -26.41
C ASN A 328 -9.90 12.42 -25.66
N GLN A 329 -10.00 13.28 -24.64
CA GLN A 329 -8.87 13.63 -23.78
C GLN A 329 -8.44 12.46 -22.90
N LEU A 330 -9.38 11.68 -22.35
CA LEU A 330 -9.08 10.46 -21.58
C LEU A 330 -8.24 9.44 -22.35
N LYS A 331 -8.46 9.31 -23.67
CA LYS A 331 -7.65 8.43 -24.53
C LYS A 331 -6.20 8.91 -24.69
N LEU A 332 -5.91 10.15 -24.32
CA LEU A 332 -4.59 10.77 -24.38
C LEU A 332 -3.86 10.70 -23.02
N VAL A 333 -4.58 10.44 -21.91
CA VAL A 333 -4.02 10.37 -20.56
C VAL A 333 -3.49 8.96 -20.29
N LYS A 334 -2.17 8.84 -20.15
CA LYS A 334 -1.48 7.63 -19.71
C LYS A 334 -1.24 7.72 -18.20
N SER A 335 -1.25 6.58 -17.50
CA SER A 335 -0.73 6.46 -16.12
C SER A 335 0.54 7.32 -15.97
N PRO A 336 0.71 8.07 -14.87
CA PRO A 336 1.89 8.92 -14.66
C PRO A 336 3.19 8.08 -14.67
N PHE A 337 3.08 6.77 -14.43
CA PHE A 337 4.15 5.79 -14.53
C PHE A 337 3.96 4.87 -15.73
N VAL A 338 4.99 4.75 -16.57
CA VAL A 338 5.06 3.78 -17.66
C VAL A 338 5.63 2.47 -17.12
N ILE A 339 4.79 1.73 -16.38
CA ILE A 339 5.18 0.47 -15.72
C ILE A 339 5.10 -0.69 -16.73
N ASP A 340 6.13 -1.53 -16.74
CA ASP A 340 6.08 -2.79 -17.49
C ASP A 340 5.21 -3.82 -16.74
N LYS A 341 3.92 -3.86 -17.07
CA LYS A 341 2.95 -4.74 -16.40
C LYS A 341 3.21 -6.23 -16.65
N GLU A 342 3.85 -6.60 -17.76
CA GLU A 342 4.25 -7.99 -17.98
C GLU A 342 5.35 -8.40 -16.99
N LEU A 343 6.37 -7.55 -16.82
CA LEU A 343 7.42 -7.76 -15.83
C LEU A 343 6.86 -7.79 -14.41
N SER A 344 6.04 -6.80 -14.05
CA SER A 344 5.39 -6.71 -12.72
C SER A 344 4.63 -7.99 -12.37
N ASN A 345 3.78 -8.49 -13.27
CA ASN A 345 3.01 -9.71 -13.02
C ASN A 345 3.91 -10.95 -12.87
N ILE A 346 5.00 -11.04 -13.65
CA ILE A 346 5.90 -12.18 -13.62
C ILE A 346 6.71 -12.23 -12.32
N VAL A 347 7.03 -11.09 -11.70
CA VAL A 347 7.85 -11.04 -10.48
C VAL A 347 7.06 -11.09 -9.18
N SER A 348 5.72 -10.94 -9.25
CA SER A 348 4.82 -10.86 -8.07
C SER A 348 5.07 -11.96 -7.03
N ASP A 349 5.33 -13.19 -7.46
CA ASP A 349 5.54 -14.34 -6.56
C ASP A 349 7.03 -14.67 -6.31
N PHE A 350 7.95 -13.91 -6.91
CA PHE A 350 9.38 -14.23 -6.97
C PHE A 350 10.27 -13.19 -6.31
N LEU A 351 9.73 -12.07 -5.81
CA LEU A 351 10.52 -11.07 -5.08
C LEU A 351 11.24 -11.73 -3.89
N ASN A 352 12.56 -11.51 -3.80
CA ASN A 352 13.39 -12.05 -2.73
C ASN A 352 13.79 -10.96 -1.74
N GLU A 353 14.43 -11.37 -0.64
CA GLU A 353 14.84 -10.47 0.44
C GLU A 353 15.66 -9.27 -0.04
N ASP A 354 16.59 -9.46 -0.98
CA ASP A 354 17.42 -8.36 -1.51
C ASP A 354 16.57 -7.33 -2.28
N ALA A 355 15.66 -7.81 -3.15
CA ALA A 355 14.74 -6.95 -3.91
C ALA A 355 13.74 -6.21 -3.01
N ILE A 356 13.23 -6.88 -1.98
CA ILE A 356 12.35 -6.28 -0.97
C ILE A 356 13.11 -5.22 -0.18
N SER A 357 14.35 -5.51 0.26
CA SER A 357 15.20 -4.56 0.97
C SER A 357 15.45 -3.30 0.15
N LEU A 358 15.70 -3.45 -1.16
CA LEU A 358 15.84 -2.32 -2.10
C LEU A 358 14.58 -1.44 -2.14
N ILE A 359 13.40 -2.04 -2.25
CA ILE A 359 12.12 -1.32 -2.29
C ILE A 359 11.88 -0.59 -0.97
N MET A 360 12.07 -1.29 0.16
CA MET A 360 11.92 -0.72 1.49
C MET A 360 12.88 0.45 1.74
N ASP A 361 14.14 0.30 1.34
CA ASP A 361 15.13 1.36 1.48
C ASP A 361 14.82 2.57 0.61
N TYR A 362 14.17 2.37 -0.54
CA TYR A 362 13.70 3.48 -1.34
C TYR A 362 12.52 4.21 -0.72
N ASP A 363 11.56 3.48 -0.15
CA ASP A 363 10.45 4.09 0.58
C ASP A 363 10.98 4.90 1.78
N LYS A 364 11.95 4.37 2.53
CA LYS A 364 12.66 5.11 3.60
C LYS A 364 13.33 6.38 3.06
N PHE A 365 13.99 6.30 1.90
CA PHE A 365 14.59 7.46 1.24
C PHE A 365 13.55 8.52 0.86
N MET A 366 12.44 8.12 0.24
CA MET A 366 11.37 9.03 -0.17
C MET A 366 10.70 9.70 1.04
N LEU A 367 10.42 8.94 2.11
CA LEU A 367 9.86 9.45 3.35
C LEU A 367 10.82 10.44 4.05
N TYR A 368 12.13 10.16 4.05
CA TYR A 368 13.12 11.10 4.59
C TYR A 368 13.11 12.45 3.84
N VAL A 369 12.92 12.43 2.52
CA VAL A 369 12.82 13.67 1.71
C VAL A 369 11.45 14.36 1.88
N LEU A 370 10.40 13.57 2.16
CA LEU A 370 9.02 14.06 2.36
C LEU A 370 8.90 14.85 3.67
N ASP A 371 9.42 14.28 4.77
CA ASP A 371 9.37 14.88 6.11
C ASP A 371 9.98 16.30 6.14
N LYS A 372 11.04 16.52 5.34
CA LYS A 372 11.65 17.84 5.21
C LYS A 372 12.36 18.04 3.87
N PRO A 373 12.08 19.15 3.15
CA PRO A 373 12.84 19.52 1.96
C PRO A 373 14.34 19.60 2.25
N LEU A 374 15.16 18.93 1.43
CA LEU A 374 16.59 18.81 1.65
C LEU A 374 17.36 19.88 0.92
N ASP A 375 18.33 20.48 1.61
CA ASP A 375 19.29 21.35 0.95
C ASP A 375 20.27 20.57 0.07
N LEU A 376 20.53 21.15 -1.10
CA LEU A 376 21.48 20.69 -2.09
C LEU A 376 22.73 21.57 -2.12
N THR A 377 23.82 21.00 -2.65
CA THR A 377 25.05 21.73 -2.96
C THR A 377 24.85 22.65 -4.15
N GLU A 378 25.46 23.83 -4.13
CA GLU A 378 25.21 24.85 -5.16
C GLU A 378 25.66 24.42 -6.57
N LYS A 379 26.84 23.80 -6.66
CA LYS A 379 27.48 23.47 -7.95
C LYS A 379 26.84 22.28 -8.66
N ASN A 380 26.70 21.16 -7.95
CA ASN A 380 26.27 19.88 -8.54
C ASN A 380 24.83 19.52 -8.21
N LYS A 381 24.15 20.33 -7.37
CA LYS A 381 22.80 20.05 -6.85
C LYS A 381 22.71 18.69 -6.14
N TYR A 382 23.79 18.21 -5.55
CA TYR A 382 23.81 16.97 -4.77
C TYR A 382 23.34 17.18 -3.34
N ILE A 383 22.75 16.15 -2.76
CA ILE A 383 22.35 16.09 -1.36
C ILE A 383 23.59 16.37 -0.48
N LYS A 384 23.45 17.27 0.49
CA LYS A 384 24.56 17.62 1.39
C LYS A 384 25.01 16.41 2.23
N ARG A 385 26.31 16.38 2.56
CA ARG A 385 26.98 15.27 3.28
C ARG A 385 26.26 14.82 4.56
N LYS A 386 25.77 15.78 5.35
CA LYS A 386 25.03 15.48 6.59
C LYS A 386 23.87 14.52 6.32
N ASN A 387 23.03 14.86 5.36
CA ASN A 387 21.84 14.07 5.01
C ASN A 387 22.23 12.74 4.36
N LEU A 388 23.31 12.69 3.57
CA LEU A 388 23.82 11.43 3.02
C LEU A 388 24.22 10.43 4.12
N LEU A 389 24.92 10.91 5.16
CA LEU A 389 25.34 10.07 6.29
C LEU A 389 24.14 9.62 7.13
N GLU A 390 23.15 10.47 7.32
CA GLU A 390 21.92 10.13 8.04
C GLU A 390 21.08 9.11 7.27
N MET A 391 20.83 9.33 5.98
CA MET A 391 20.16 8.38 5.09
C MET A 391 20.89 7.03 5.11
N ASN A 392 22.21 7.02 4.93
CA ASN A 392 22.96 5.77 4.89
C ASN A 392 22.88 4.98 6.21
N LYS A 393 22.55 5.59 7.35
CA LYS A 393 22.35 4.87 8.61
C LYS A 393 21.00 4.18 8.73
N ILE A 394 19.98 4.66 8.01
CA ILE A 394 18.61 4.11 8.09
C ILE A 394 18.33 3.05 7.01
N LEU A 395 19.17 2.96 5.98
CA LEU A 395 19.05 1.97 4.92
C LEU A 395 19.61 0.61 5.36
N GLU A 396 18.92 -0.48 5.01
CA GLU A 396 19.38 -1.86 5.20
C GLU A 396 20.58 -2.16 4.30
N LEU A 397 20.54 -1.69 3.06
CA LEU A 397 21.59 -1.77 2.05
C LEU A 397 22.63 -0.64 2.20
N SER A 398 22.85 -0.19 3.44
CA SER A 398 23.86 0.83 3.76
C SER A 398 25.24 0.43 3.26
N ASN A 399 25.99 1.40 2.73
CA ASN A 399 27.34 1.16 2.24
C ASN A 399 28.38 1.71 3.21
N HIS A 400 29.45 0.94 3.45
CA HIS A 400 30.62 1.46 4.17
C HIS A 400 31.39 2.43 3.28
N VAL A 401 31.66 3.64 3.77
CA VAL A 401 32.37 4.67 3.02
C VAL A 401 33.65 5.07 3.77
N ASP A 402 34.80 4.60 3.26
CA ASP A 402 36.12 4.82 3.85
C ASP A 402 36.80 6.08 3.28
N LYS A 403 36.12 7.23 3.44
CA LYS A 403 36.58 8.51 2.89
C LYS A 403 36.25 9.62 3.88
N ASP A 404 37.24 10.45 4.21
CA ASP A 404 37.08 11.56 5.17
C ASP A 404 36.04 12.60 4.74
N SER A 405 35.85 12.72 3.43
CA SER A 405 34.96 13.71 2.82
C SER A 405 34.13 13.10 1.70
N PRO A 406 33.14 12.25 2.03
CA PRO A 406 32.34 11.58 1.04
C PRO A 406 31.33 12.56 0.42
N ASN A 407 31.05 12.34 -0.86
CA ASN A 407 30.04 13.01 -1.65
C ASN A 407 28.96 12.01 -2.09
N GLN A 408 27.89 12.47 -2.73
CA GLN A 408 26.75 11.62 -3.07
C GLN A 408 27.10 10.39 -3.92
N LYS A 409 28.06 10.49 -4.85
CA LYS A 409 28.48 9.34 -5.67
C LYS A 409 29.21 8.26 -4.87
N ASP A 410 29.78 8.63 -3.72
CA ASP A 410 30.39 7.68 -2.79
C ASP A 410 29.32 6.84 -2.04
N PHE A 411 28.03 7.15 -2.21
CA PHE A 411 26.87 6.37 -1.73
C PHE A 411 26.04 5.83 -2.91
N PRO A 412 26.43 4.72 -3.55
CA PRO A 412 25.81 4.21 -4.79
C PRO A 412 24.28 4.09 -4.74
N ILE A 413 23.73 3.52 -3.67
CA ILE A 413 22.28 3.31 -3.56
C ILE A 413 21.51 4.64 -3.43
N ILE A 414 21.97 5.55 -2.56
CA ILE A 414 21.37 6.88 -2.39
C ILE A 414 21.49 7.69 -3.69
N HIS A 415 22.63 7.58 -4.40
CA HIS A 415 22.82 8.24 -5.68
C HIS A 415 21.84 7.73 -6.75
N MET A 416 21.65 6.41 -6.83
CA MET A 416 20.68 5.79 -7.71
C MET A 416 19.24 6.22 -7.37
N PHE A 417 18.86 6.19 -6.09
CA PHE A 417 17.54 6.64 -5.64
C PHE A 417 17.27 8.08 -6.06
N TYR A 418 18.20 8.98 -5.78
CA TYR A 418 18.12 10.37 -6.21
C TYR A 418 17.92 10.52 -7.72
N LYS A 419 18.68 9.77 -8.54
CA LYS A 419 18.57 9.83 -10.01
C LYS A 419 17.27 9.23 -10.52
N LEU A 420 16.85 8.08 -10.00
CA LEU A 420 15.57 7.45 -10.30
C LEU A 420 14.43 8.43 -10.03
N SER A 421 14.44 9.02 -8.84
CA SER A 421 13.42 9.95 -8.40
C SER A 421 13.30 11.17 -9.30
N LEU A 422 14.42 11.79 -9.69
CA LEU A 422 14.38 12.93 -10.62
C LEU A 422 13.91 12.52 -12.02
N ASN A 423 14.39 11.39 -12.53
CA ASN A 423 14.04 10.92 -13.87
C ASN A 423 12.57 10.54 -14.00
N LEU A 424 11.97 10.00 -12.93
CA LEU A 424 10.54 9.71 -12.87
C LEU A 424 9.70 10.94 -12.53
N GLY A 425 10.32 12.06 -12.16
CA GLY A 425 9.64 13.28 -11.71
C GLY A 425 9.02 13.13 -10.32
N LEU A 426 9.52 12.21 -9.50
CA LEU A 426 9.07 11.97 -8.12
C LEU A 426 9.59 13.04 -7.18
N LEU A 427 10.82 13.49 -7.42
CA LEU A 427 11.44 14.61 -6.73
C LEU A 427 11.59 15.79 -7.70
N SER A 428 11.55 17.00 -7.15
CA SER A 428 11.77 18.24 -7.87
C SER A 428 12.87 19.06 -7.20
N ILE A 429 13.60 19.83 -8.00
CA ILE A 429 14.64 20.74 -7.51
C ILE A 429 14.17 22.17 -7.74
N ASN A 430 13.89 22.88 -6.65
CA ASN A 430 13.56 24.30 -6.67
C ASN A 430 14.70 25.08 -6.02
N GLY A 431 15.50 25.76 -6.87
CA GLY A 431 16.71 26.45 -6.44
C GLY A 431 17.79 25.50 -5.92
N ASN A 432 18.00 25.49 -4.60
CA ASN A 432 18.93 24.59 -3.90
C ASN A 432 18.19 23.62 -2.96
N LYS A 433 16.88 23.41 -3.15
CA LYS A 433 16.09 22.49 -2.33
C LYS A 433 15.56 21.35 -3.17
N LEU A 434 15.59 20.15 -2.60
CA LEU A 434 14.99 18.93 -3.11
C LEU A 434 13.71 18.67 -2.33
N SER A 435 12.60 18.51 -3.03
CA SER A 435 11.28 18.24 -2.43
C SER A 435 10.55 17.15 -3.19
N VAL A 436 9.70 16.41 -2.48
CA VAL A 436 8.79 15.45 -3.08
C VAL A 436 7.72 16.17 -3.88
N SER A 437 7.40 15.64 -5.05
CA SER A 437 6.29 16.10 -5.89
C SER A 437 5.03 15.27 -5.61
N ASN A 438 3.87 15.71 -6.11
CA ASN A 438 2.63 14.93 -6.05
C ASN A 438 2.75 13.57 -6.75
N LYS A 439 3.68 13.43 -7.70
CA LYS A 439 3.99 12.14 -8.32
C LYS A 439 4.79 11.23 -7.38
N GLY A 440 5.61 11.81 -6.51
CA GLY A 440 6.35 11.11 -5.47
C GLY A 440 5.45 10.45 -4.43
N THR A 441 4.40 11.12 -3.99
CA THR A 441 3.41 10.55 -3.05
C THR A 441 2.62 9.42 -3.71
N ASN A 442 2.23 9.57 -4.98
CA ASN A 442 1.58 8.51 -5.75
C ASN A 442 2.48 7.27 -5.97
N TYR A 443 3.80 7.42 -6.02
CA TYR A 443 4.71 6.29 -6.15
C TYR A 443 4.69 5.39 -4.90
N LEU A 444 4.60 5.96 -3.69
CA LEU A 444 4.61 5.20 -2.44
C LEU A 444 3.45 4.21 -2.36
N ARG A 445 2.33 4.51 -3.03
CA ARG A 445 1.11 3.68 -3.11
C ARG A 445 1.20 2.53 -4.13
N LEU A 446 2.26 2.46 -4.93
CA LEU A 446 2.45 1.36 -5.88
C LEU A 446 2.72 0.05 -5.13
N ARG A 447 2.28 -1.06 -5.72
CA ARG A 447 2.62 -2.41 -5.24
C ARG A 447 4.13 -2.67 -5.39
N ASP A 448 4.66 -3.57 -4.58
CA ASP A 448 6.09 -3.87 -4.57
C ASP A 448 6.60 -4.36 -5.93
N GLU A 449 5.83 -5.18 -6.63
CA GLU A 449 6.15 -5.65 -7.98
C GLU A 449 6.13 -4.54 -9.04
N ASP A 450 5.28 -3.52 -8.85
CA ASP A 450 5.21 -2.34 -9.71
C ASP A 450 6.42 -1.41 -9.45
N LYS A 451 6.80 -1.23 -8.18
CA LYS A 451 8.03 -0.51 -7.77
C LYS A 451 9.27 -1.23 -8.30
N TYR A 452 9.33 -2.56 -8.16
CA TYR A 452 10.40 -3.39 -8.71
C TYR A 452 10.55 -3.22 -10.22
N ALA A 453 9.44 -3.26 -10.96
CA ALA A 453 9.47 -3.09 -12.40
C ALA A 453 10.06 -1.73 -12.80
N LEU A 454 9.70 -0.64 -12.09
CA LEU A 454 10.26 0.69 -12.31
C LEU A 454 11.77 0.74 -12.00
N PHE A 455 12.21 0.11 -10.92
CA PHE A 455 13.63 -0.03 -10.58
C PHE A 455 14.40 -0.76 -11.67
N PHE A 456 13.91 -1.93 -12.06
CA PHE A 456 14.53 -2.74 -13.12
C PHE A 456 14.61 -1.95 -14.43
N GLN A 457 13.51 -1.32 -14.85
CA GLN A 457 13.46 -0.49 -16.05
C GLN A 457 14.47 0.66 -16.00
N HIS A 458 14.66 1.30 -14.85
CA HIS A 458 15.63 2.37 -14.69
C HIS A 458 17.08 1.86 -14.73
N ILE A 459 17.39 0.82 -13.96
CA ILE A 459 18.75 0.25 -13.89
C ILE A 459 19.16 -0.36 -15.23
N TRP A 460 18.21 -0.92 -15.99
CA TRP A 460 18.47 -1.56 -17.27
C TRP A 460 18.49 -0.59 -18.46
N LYS A 461 18.19 0.70 -18.26
CA LYS A 461 18.28 1.74 -19.30
C LYS A 461 19.72 2.00 -19.71
N SER A 462 19.92 2.23 -21.01
CA SER A 462 21.24 2.46 -21.59
C SER A 462 21.88 3.73 -21.02
N GLU A 463 21.09 4.76 -20.72
CA GLU A 463 21.56 6.00 -20.09
C GLU A 463 22.18 5.72 -18.72
N PHE A 464 21.45 5.03 -17.82
CA PHE A 464 21.94 4.72 -16.49
C PHE A 464 23.23 3.89 -16.53
N ILE A 465 23.26 2.83 -17.35
CA ILE A 465 24.43 1.96 -17.43
C ILE A 465 25.63 2.65 -18.07
N SER A 466 25.41 3.54 -19.05
CA SER A 466 26.49 4.30 -19.69
C SER A 466 27.22 5.20 -18.69
N GLU A 467 26.50 5.81 -17.75
CA GLU A 467 27.08 6.63 -16.67
C GLU A 467 27.86 5.82 -15.64
N LEU A 468 27.57 4.52 -15.50
CA LEU A 468 28.30 3.63 -14.57
C LEU A 468 29.63 3.14 -15.15
N CYS A 469 29.68 2.93 -16.46
CA CYS A 469 30.79 2.23 -17.11
C CYS A 469 31.70 3.13 -17.96
N ASP A 470 31.34 4.41 -18.13
CA ASP A 470 31.96 5.36 -19.07
C ASP A 470 32.03 4.81 -20.52
N ILE A 471 30.99 4.07 -20.94
CA ILE A 471 30.88 3.52 -22.30
C ILE A 471 29.91 4.39 -23.10
N GLU A 472 30.44 5.27 -23.94
CA GLU A 472 29.63 6.16 -24.78
C GLU A 472 29.04 5.46 -26.03
N ASN A 473 29.65 4.35 -26.46
CA ASN A 473 29.20 3.62 -27.64
C ASN A 473 28.02 2.68 -27.33
N ILE A 474 26.82 3.11 -27.71
CA ILE A 474 25.55 2.39 -27.49
C ILE A 474 25.57 0.95 -28.05
N ASN A 475 26.21 0.71 -29.20
CA ASN A 475 26.27 -0.64 -29.79
C ASN A 475 27.10 -1.60 -28.94
N ILE A 476 28.20 -1.11 -28.36
CA ILE A 476 29.03 -1.89 -27.45
C ILE A 476 28.27 -2.16 -26.15
N LEU A 477 27.52 -1.18 -25.67
CA LEU A 477 26.71 -1.29 -24.45
C LEU A 477 25.59 -2.33 -24.60
N GLU A 478 24.80 -2.26 -25.66
CA GLU A 478 23.71 -3.20 -25.91
C GLU A 478 24.22 -4.63 -26.15
N LYS A 479 25.37 -4.76 -26.85
CA LYS A 479 26.05 -6.06 -26.95
C LYS A 479 26.47 -6.58 -25.58
N SER A 480 27.05 -5.75 -24.73
CA SER A 480 27.50 -6.14 -23.38
C SER A 480 26.31 -6.55 -22.49
N LYS A 481 25.18 -5.83 -22.56
CA LYS A 481 23.94 -6.20 -21.87
C LYS A 481 23.43 -7.57 -22.32
N LYS A 482 23.40 -7.82 -23.64
CA LYS A 482 22.97 -9.10 -24.21
C LYS A 482 23.89 -10.25 -23.80
N ASP A 483 25.21 -10.05 -23.87
CA ASP A 483 26.21 -11.06 -23.53
C ASP A 483 26.14 -11.42 -22.02
N LEU A 484 25.96 -10.42 -21.15
CA LEU A 484 25.69 -10.62 -19.72
C LEU A 484 24.40 -11.43 -19.51
N MET A 485 23.31 -11.03 -20.16
CA MET A 485 22.01 -11.70 -20.05
C MET A 485 22.10 -13.18 -20.41
N LEU A 486 22.67 -13.50 -21.58
CA LEU A 486 22.82 -14.87 -22.08
C LEU A 486 23.73 -15.70 -21.17
N SER A 487 24.80 -15.09 -20.66
CA SER A 487 25.72 -15.76 -19.75
C SER A 487 25.03 -16.13 -18.46
N LEU A 488 24.30 -15.19 -17.85
CA LEU A 488 23.56 -15.43 -16.62
C LEU A 488 22.38 -16.39 -16.85
N SER A 489 21.62 -16.26 -17.95
CA SER A 489 20.49 -17.14 -18.24
C SER A 489 20.91 -18.60 -18.46
N SER A 490 22.17 -18.86 -18.85
CA SER A 490 22.72 -20.21 -18.97
C SER A 490 23.01 -20.91 -17.62
N LEU A 491 23.02 -20.18 -16.51
CA LEU A 491 23.33 -20.73 -15.18
C LEU A 491 22.10 -21.44 -14.59
N SER A 492 22.33 -22.52 -13.83
CA SER A 492 21.28 -23.08 -12.97
C SER A 492 21.04 -22.15 -11.79
N GLU A 493 19.77 -22.00 -11.42
CA GLU A 493 19.41 -21.21 -10.26
C GLU A 493 20.03 -21.80 -8.99
N ASN A 494 20.29 -20.92 -8.03
CA ASN A 494 20.75 -21.23 -6.69
C ASN A 494 22.08 -22.00 -6.58
N THR A 495 22.83 -22.10 -7.67
CA THR A 495 24.14 -22.77 -7.77
C THR A 495 25.26 -21.72 -7.72
N ASN A 496 26.32 -21.98 -6.95
CA ASN A 496 27.50 -21.12 -6.92
C ASN A 496 28.44 -21.45 -8.07
N TYR A 497 28.90 -20.42 -8.77
CA TYR A 497 29.87 -20.51 -9.85
C TYR A 497 31.06 -19.60 -9.55
N GLU A 498 32.26 -20.04 -9.90
CA GLU A 498 33.42 -19.16 -9.89
C GLU A 498 33.26 -18.09 -10.96
N ILE A 499 33.40 -16.81 -10.61
CA ILE A 499 33.28 -15.68 -11.55
C ILE A 499 34.21 -15.90 -12.74
N GLY A 500 35.45 -16.35 -12.48
CA GLY A 500 36.44 -16.71 -13.50
C GLY A 500 35.98 -17.73 -14.54
N SER A 501 35.07 -18.64 -14.20
CA SER A 501 34.53 -19.64 -15.13
C SER A 501 33.47 -19.05 -16.08
N ILE A 502 32.89 -17.91 -15.73
CA ILE A 502 31.87 -17.21 -16.52
C ILE A 502 32.52 -16.06 -17.30
N LEU A 503 33.60 -15.45 -16.79
CA LEU A 503 34.39 -14.37 -17.41
C LEU A 503 34.80 -14.57 -18.89
N PRO A 504 35.17 -15.78 -19.37
CA PRO A 504 35.47 -16.01 -20.79
C PRO A 504 34.28 -15.75 -21.73
N LYS A 505 33.04 -15.81 -21.22
CA LYS A 505 31.82 -15.42 -21.95
C LYS A 505 31.63 -13.89 -22.02
N PHE A 506 32.38 -13.12 -21.22
CA PHE A 506 32.31 -11.65 -21.10
C PHE A 506 33.38 -10.90 -21.91
N SER A 507 33.91 -11.50 -22.99
CA SER A 507 35.19 -11.18 -23.64
C SER A 507 35.42 -9.72 -24.08
N ASN A 508 34.44 -8.82 -23.97
CA ASN A 508 34.62 -7.39 -24.26
C ASN A 508 34.31 -6.40 -23.12
N ASN A 509 33.95 -6.80 -21.89
CA ASN A 509 33.56 -5.78 -20.90
C ASN A 509 33.56 -6.18 -19.41
N LEU A 510 34.73 -6.62 -18.88
CA LEU A 510 34.94 -6.79 -17.44
C LEU A 510 34.52 -5.55 -16.61
N LYS A 511 34.83 -4.35 -17.13
CA LYS A 511 34.45 -3.08 -16.51
C LYS A 511 32.93 -2.95 -16.35
N PHE A 512 32.17 -3.34 -17.37
CA PHE A 512 30.72 -3.32 -17.32
C PHE A 512 30.15 -4.25 -16.25
N PHE A 513 30.67 -5.48 -16.13
CA PHE A 513 30.23 -6.39 -15.07
C PHE A 513 30.48 -5.79 -13.69
N PHE A 514 31.70 -5.34 -13.41
CA PHE A 514 32.04 -4.75 -12.11
C PHE A 514 31.35 -3.41 -11.83
N ALA A 515 30.94 -2.67 -12.85
CA ALA A 515 30.12 -1.47 -12.68
C ALA A 515 28.64 -1.79 -12.41
N SER A 516 28.15 -2.94 -12.90
CA SER A 516 26.72 -3.30 -12.87
C SER A 516 26.36 -4.29 -11.76
N TYR A 517 27.29 -5.13 -11.28
CA TYR A 517 26.97 -6.27 -10.39
C TYR A 517 26.28 -5.85 -9.09
N ILE A 518 26.69 -4.72 -8.48
CA ILE A 518 26.10 -4.25 -7.23
C ILE A 518 24.61 -3.91 -7.40
N TYR A 519 24.22 -3.35 -8.54
CA TYR A 519 22.82 -3.04 -8.85
C TYR A 519 22.01 -4.29 -9.19
N LEU A 520 22.63 -5.28 -9.84
CA LEU A 520 22.01 -6.59 -10.04
C LEU A 520 21.79 -7.33 -8.72
N GLN A 521 22.69 -7.13 -7.75
CA GLN A 521 22.56 -7.67 -6.42
C GLN A 521 21.46 -6.94 -5.62
N TYR A 522 21.38 -5.60 -5.70
CA TYR A 522 20.27 -4.84 -5.14
C TYR A 522 18.90 -5.25 -5.72
N LEU A 523 18.85 -5.53 -7.02
CA LEU A 523 17.64 -6.06 -7.68
C LEU A 523 17.35 -7.53 -7.32
N GLY A 524 18.19 -8.16 -6.49
CA GLY A 524 18.06 -9.56 -6.12
C GLY A 524 18.24 -10.52 -7.27
N ILE A 525 18.81 -10.12 -8.41
CA ILE A 525 19.00 -10.99 -9.59
C ILE A 525 20.15 -11.98 -9.35
N ILE A 526 21.23 -11.49 -8.73
CA ILE A 526 22.41 -12.29 -8.42
C ILE A 526 22.82 -12.12 -6.96
N LYS A 527 23.54 -13.10 -6.43
CA LYS A 527 24.37 -12.94 -5.23
C LYS A 527 25.83 -13.04 -5.66
N CYS A 528 26.60 -12.00 -5.39
CA CYS A 528 28.03 -11.97 -5.71
C CYS A 528 28.84 -11.91 -4.43
N ASN A 529 29.82 -12.79 -4.31
CA ASN A 529 30.87 -12.68 -3.31
C ASN A 529 32.19 -12.39 -4.02
N LEU A 530 32.86 -11.30 -3.63
CA LEU A 530 34.17 -10.93 -4.17
C LEU A 530 35.32 -11.31 -3.22
N TYR A 531 35.02 -11.78 -2.01
CA TYR A 531 36.02 -12.20 -1.03
C TYR A 531 35.46 -13.13 0.06
N PRO A 532 36.13 -14.23 0.44
CA PRO A 532 37.43 -14.70 -0.06
C PRO A 532 37.34 -15.45 -1.40
N ASN A 533 36.16 -15.95 -1.75
CA ASN A 533 35.93 -16.70 -2.99
C ASN A 533 35.16 -15.82 -3.96
N TYR A 534 35.70 -15.64 -5.17
CA TYR A 534 35.08 -14.89 -6.26
C TYR A 534 33.96 -15.71 -6.87
N GLU A 535 32.79 -15.69 -6.22
CA GLU A 535 31.64 -16.52 -6.55
C GLU A 535 30.44 -15.67 -6.98
N ILE A 536 29.65 -16.22 -7.90
CA ILE A 536 28.37 -15.66 -8.32
C ILE A 536 27.31 -16.75 -8.31
N LYS A 537 26.12 -16.38 -7.87
CA LYS A 537 24.94 -17.25 -7.84
C LYS A 537 23.77 -16.52 -8.47
N LEU A 538 23.09 -17.18 -9.39
CA LEU A 538 21.83 -16.70 -9.94
C LEU A 538 20.68 -17.05 -9.00
N THR A 539 19.84 -16.08 -8.65
CA THR A 539 18.66 -16.33 -7.81
C THR A 539 17.48 -16.81 -8.65
N SER A 540 16.44 -17.36 -8.01
CA SER A 540 15.20 -17.72 -8.70
C SER A 540 14.51 -16.49 -9.32
N LEU A 541 14.49 -15.34 -8.62
CA LEU A 541 14.04 -14.05 -9.19
C LEU A 541 14.83 -13.69 -10.44
N GLY A 542 16.16 -13.77 -10.36
CA GLY A 542 17.05 -13.46 -11.48
C GLY A 542 16.79 -14.37 -12.68
N LYS A 543 16.60 -15.67 -12.45
CA LYS A 543 16.26 -16.62 -13.52
C LYS A 543 14.94 -16.23 -14.21
N THR A 544 13.92 -15.91 -13.44
CA THR A 544 12.60 -15.48 -13.94
C THR A 544 12.70 -14.21 -14.77
N VAL A 545 13.38 -13.17 -14.27
CA VAL A 545 13.57 -11.89 -14.97
C VAL A 545 14.38 -12.07 -16.26
N LEU A 546 15.47 -12.84 -16.22
CA LEU A 546 16.31 -13.08 -17.40
C LEU A 546 15.57 -13.87 -18.49
N ASN A 547 14.81 -14.90 -18.11
CA ASN A 547 13.99 -15.66 -19.05
C ASN A 547 12.91 -14.77 -19.70
N PHE A 548 12.28 -13.87 -18.92
CA PHE A 548 11.35 -12.88 -19.45
C PHE A 548 12.01 -12.00 -20.52
N LEU A 549 13.18 -11.43 -20.22
CA LEU A 549 13.92 -10.58 -21.16
C LEU A 549 14.35 -11.33 -22.42
N GLU A 550 14.77 -12.59 -22.28
CA GLU A 550 15.14 -13.45 -23.42
C GLU A 550 13.93 -13.73 -24.32
N SER A 551 12.79 -14.09 -23.72
CA SER A 551 11.54 -14.32 -24.46
C SER A 551 11.08 -13.06 -25.22
N ARG A 552 11.22 -11.88 -24.62
CA ARG A 552 10.86 -10.61 -25.24
C ARG A 552 11.78 -10.23 -26.40
N ASN A 553 13.08 -10.53 -26.29
CA ASN A 553 14.04 -10.34 -27.38
C ASN A 553 13.78 -11.28 -28.56
N ASN A 554 13.33 -12.51 -28.29
CA ASN A 554 12.99 -13.50 -29.32
C ASN A 554 11.64 -13.20 -30.00
N ARG A 555 10.68 -12.56 -29.30
CA ARG A 555 9.39 -12.11 -29.87
C ARG A 555 9.51 -11.02 -30.94
N LYS A 556 10.69 -10.43 -31.19
CA LYS A 556 10.90 -9.49 -32.30
C LYS A 556 10.77 -10.14 -33.69
N HIS A 557 10.68 -11.47 -33.79
CA HIS A 557 10.48 -12.17 -35.07
C HIS A 557 9.14 -12.92 -35.23
N GLU A 558 8.25 -12.90 -34.23
CA GLU A 558 6.92 -13.51 -34.35
C GLU A 558 5.87 -12.60 -33.69
N CYS A 559 5.46 -11.55 -34.42
CA CYS A 559 4.19 -10.89 -34.16
C CYS A 559 3.48 -10.68 -35.50
N SER A 560 2.92 -11.77 -36.02
CA SER A 560 1.78 -11.73 -36.92
C SER A 560 0.53 -11.39 -36.10
N VAL A 561 0.45 -10.17 -35.57
CA VAL A 561 -0.83 -9.63 -35.09
C VAL A 561 -1.58 -9.16 -36.34
N ILE A 562 -2.50 -10.00 -36.81
CA ILE A 562 -3.46 -9.62 -37.84
C ILE A 562 -4.30 -8.47 -37.26
N ASN A 563 -4.19 -7.29 -37.86
CA ASN A 563 -5.06 -6.18 -37.54
C ASN A 563 -6.51 -6.54 -37.93
N LEU A 564 -7.42 -6.56 -36.96
CA LEU A 564 -8.84 -6.88 -37.14
C LEU A 564 -9.54 -5.96 -38.17
N GLU A 565 -9.04 -4.75 -38.40
CA GLU A 565 -9.53 -3.87 -39.46
C GLU A 565 -9.07 -4.30 -40.87
N SER A 566 -7.89 -4.91 -40.99
CA SER A 566 -7.40 -5.45 -42.26
C SER A 566 -8.14 -6.72 -42.69
N PHE A 567 -8.71 -7.49 -41.75
CA PHE A 567 -9.57 -8.65 -42.03
C PHE A 567 -11.01 -8.26 -42.41
N LYS A 568 -11.48 -7.08 -41.98
CA LYS A 568 -12.81 -6.55 -42.33
C LYS A 568 -12.85 -5.86 -43.70
N LYS A 569 -11.71 -5.44 -44.24
CA LYS A 569 -11.60 -4.82 -45.57
C LYS A 569 -11.42 -5.83 -46.72
N SER A 570 -11.26 -7.12 -46.42
CA SER A 570 -11.06 -8.19 -47.42
C SER A 570 -12.28 -9.11 -47.58
N ARG A 571 -13.48 -8.62 -47.26
CA ARG A 571 -14.75 -9.24 -47.67
C ARG A 571 -15.55 -8.32 -48.58
#